data_AF-A0A4R6TEB0-F1
#
_entry.id   AF-A0A4R6TEB0-F1
#
_cell.length_a   1.000
_cell.length_b   1.000
_cell.length_c   1.000
_cell.angle_alpha   90.00
_cell.angle_beta   90.00
_cell.angle_gamma   90.00
#
_symmetry.space_group_name_H-M   'P 1'
#
loop_
_entity.id
_entity.type
_entity.pdbx_description
1 polymer ?
#
loop_
_entity_poly.entity_id
_entity_poly.type
_entity_poly.pdbx_seq_one_letter_code
_entity_poly.pdbx_strand_id
1 'polypeptide(L)'
;MFQLGKTIVSEDLIEKEFVCNLSACKGACCIDGDAGAPLEKEETKILEEIYPKVKPFLRKEGIAAIEKQGTWITSDFGELETPLIDDADCAYVIFDKKGTALCAIEEAYNQGIVDWKKPVSCHLYPVRVKDYSEFAAVNYHKWEICDDACFLGKELQVPVYKFVKQALIRKFGQNWYDELEKVAEKHLKK
;
A
#
# COMPACT_ATOMS: atom_id res chain seq x y z
N MET A 1 -19.39 -9.16 -6.18
CA MET A 1 -18.07 -9.82 -6.01
C MET A 1 -17.94 -10.95 -7.01
N PHE A 2 -16.73 -11.30 -7.45
CA PHE A 2 -16.45 -12.40 -8.39
C PHE A 2 -15.17 -13.15 -8.01
N GLN A 3 -15.00 -14.37 -8.50
CA GLN A 3 -13.84 -15.21 -8.19
C GLN A 3 -12.78 -15.13 -9.31
N LEU A 4 -11.51 -15.00 -8.92
CA LEU A 4 -10.33 -15.17 -9.78
C LEU A 4 -9.36 -16.14 -9.12
N GLY A 5 -9.22 -17.35 -9.66
CA GLY A 5 -8.43 -18.42 -9.03
C GLY A 5 -8.86 -18.67 -7.58
N LYS A 6 -7.95 -18.45 -6.62
CA LYS A 6 -8.21 -18.55 -5.16
C LYS A 6 -8.55 -17.20 -4.51
N THR A 7 -8.93 -16.20 -5.28
CA THR A 7 -9.29 -14.87 -4.76
C THR A 7 -10.77 -14.57 -4.98
N ILE A 8 -11.39 -13.90 -4.01
CA ILE A 8 -12.73 -13.33 -4.10
C ILE A 8 -12.56 -11.81 -4.18
N VAL A 9 -12.93 -11.22 -5.31
CA VAL A 9 -12.65 -9.82 -5.65
C VAL A 9 -13.94 -9.01 -5.61
N SER A 10 -13.92 -7.85 -4.97
CA SER A 10 -15.05 -6.91 -5.00
C SER A 10 -15.21 -6.28 -6.40
N GLU A 11 -16.45 -6.13 -6.84
CA GLU A 11 -16.78 -5.39 -8.08
C GLU A 11 -16.43 -3.90 -7.96
N ASP A 12 -16.31 -3.38 -6.73
CA ASP A 12 -15.84 -2.01 -6.48
C ASP A 12 -14.45 -1.74 -7.09
N LEU A 13 -13.60 -2.76 -7.26
CA LEU A 13 -12.32 -2.57 -7.94
C LEU A 13 -12.49 -2.15 -9.40
N ILE A 14 -13.60 -2.55 -10.04
CA ILE A 14 -13.96 -2.24 -11.43
C ILE A 14 -14.84 -0.98 -11.49
N GLU A 15 -15.78 -0.86 -10.56
CA GLU A 15 -16.83 0.18 -10.58
C GLU A 15 -16.42 1.50 -9.93
N LYS A 16 -15.45 1.49 -9.02
CA LYS A 16 -14.97 2.71 -8.38
C LYS A 16 -13.76 3.25 -9.11
N GLU A 17 -13.69 4.58 -9.15
CA GLU A 17 -12.58 5.32 -9.72
C GLU A 17 -11.72 5.90 -8.60
N PHE A 18 -10.41 5.89 -8.80
CA PHE A 18 -9.46 6.37 -7.80
C PHE A 18 -8.15 6.78 -8.46
N VAL A 19 -7.64 7.96 -8.12
CA VAL A 19 -6.27 8.37 -8.41
C VAL A 19 -5.72 9.10 -7.20
N CYS A 20 -4.62 8.59 -6.62
CA CYS A 20 -4.00 9.22 -5.47
C CYS A 20 -3.60 10.68 -5.77
N ASN A 21 -4.10 11.62 -4.96
CA ASN A 21 -3.74 13.04 -5.04
C ASN A 21 -2.86 13.43 -3.85
N LEU A 22 -1.59 13.03 -3.90
CA LEU A 22 -0.62 13.32 -2.84
C LEU A 22 -0.44 14.83 -2.59
N SER A 23 -0.64 15.66 -3.62
CA SER A 23 -0.58 17.11 -3.48
C SER A 23 -1.70 17.66 -2.60
N ALA A 24 -2.88 17.03 -2.61
CA ALA A 24 -4.04 17.39 -1.80
C ALA A 24 -3.99 16.76 -0.41
N CYS A 25 -3.82 15.44 -0.31
CA CYS A 25 -3.88 14.73 0.98
C CYS A 25 -2.58 14.79 1.80
N LYS A 26 -1.49 15.33 1.21
CA LYS A 26 -0.16 15.44 1.86
C LYS A 26 0.42 14.15 2.42
N GLY A 27 -0.09 12.99 1.99
CA GLY A 27 0.36 11.68 2.46
C GLY A 27 -0.29 11.23 3.76
N ALA A 28 -1.52 11.70 4.04
CA ALA A 28 -2.36 11.31 5.18
C ALA A 28 -2.32 9.80 5.51
N CYS A 29 -2.30 8.93 4.50
CA CYS A 29 -2.25 7.47 4.71
C CYS A 29 -0.95 6.95 5.37
N CYS A 30 0.08 7.78 5.53
CA CYS A 30 1.33 7.46 6.22
C CYS A 30 1.44 8.05 7.63
N ILE A 31 0.50 8.92 8.03
CA ILE A 31 0.54 9.69 9.28
C ILE A 31 -0.74 9.56 10.12
N ASP A 32 -1.88 9.25 9.50
CA ASP A 32 -3.19 9.13 10.16
C ASP A 32 -3.60 7.66 10.39
N GLY A 33 -2.64 6.73 10.40
CA GLY A 33 -2.91 5.31 10.55
C GLY A 33 -2.91 4.86 12.01
N ASP A 34 -3.95 4.17 12.44
CA ASP A 34 -4.03 3.54 13.78
C ASP A 34 -3.19 2.24 13.90
N ALA A 35 -2.57 1.82 12.80
CA ALA A 35 -1.79 0.59 12.70
C ALA A 35 -0.68 0.72 11.65
N GLY A 36 0.33 -0.12 11.77
CA GLY A 36 1.41 -0.22 10.80
C GLY A 36 0.90 -0.72 9.45
N ALA A 37 1.72 -0.55 8.41
CA ALA A 37 1.45 -1.21 7.15
C ALA A 37 1.60 -2.73 7.31
N PRO A 38 0.57 -3.54 7.00
CA PRO A 38 0.68 -5.00 7.09
C PRO A 38 1.78 -5.54 6.18
N LEU A 39 2.51 -6.54 6.63
CA LEU A 39 3.67 -7.10 5.94
C LEU A 39 3.48 -8.58 5.64
N GLU A 40 3.97 -9.00 4.48
CA GLU A 40 4.22 -10.42 4.24
C GLU A 40 5.49 -10.86 5.00
N LYS A 41 5.56 -12.16 5.33
CA LYS A 41 6.71 -12.74 6.03
C LYS A 41 8.01 -12.59 5.24
N GLU A 42 7.93 -12.56 3.92
CA GLU A 42 9.06 -12.36 3.03
C GLU A 42 9.54 -10.89 3.06
N GLU A 43 8.62 -9.94 3.25
CA GLU A 43 8.93 -8.52 3.31
C GLU A 43 9.68 -8.14 4.59
N THR A 44 9.49 -8.87 5.68
CA THR A 44 10.21 -8.59 6.94
C THR A 44 11.72 -8.75 6.81
N LYS A 45 12.17 -9.78 6.08
CA LYS A 45 13.60 -10.01 5.79
C LYS A 45 14.17 -8.92 4.88
N ILE A 46 13.37 -8.46 3.91
CA ILE A 46 13.78 -7.36 3.01
C ILE A 46 13.95 -6.08 3.83
N LEU A 47 13.03 -5.78 4.75
CA LEU A 47 13.15 -4.61 5.63
C LEU A 47 14.42 -4.64 6.47
N GLU A 48 14.76 -5.78 7.06
CA GLU A 48 16.01 -5.98 7.80
C GLU A 48 17.25 -5.72 6.92
N GLU A 49 17.25 -6.25 5.69
CA GLU A 49 18.36 -6.13 4.74
C GLU A 49 18.57 -4.68 4.26
N ILE A 50 17.48 -3.98 3.92
CA ILE A 50 17.58 -2.64 3.34
C ILE A 50 17.74 -1.54 4.40
N TYR A 51 17.40 -1.81 5.66
CA TYR A 51 17.37 -0.79 6.70
C TYR A 51 18.68 0.03 6.80
N PRO A 52 19.90 -0.54 6.77
CA PRO A 52 21.12 0.26 6.80
C PRO A 52 21.25 1.26 5.65
N LYS A 53 20.68 0.94 4.47
CA LYS A 53 20.68 1.82 3.29
C LYS A 53 19.57 2.87 3.33
N VAL A 54 18.43 2.53 3.95
CA VAL A 54 17.27 3.43 4.10
C VAL A 54 17.44 4.38 5.29
N LYS A 55 18.17 3.97 6.34
CA LYS A 55 18.39 4.73 7.57
C LYS A 55 18.82 6.19 7.36
N PRO A 56 19.72 6.54 6.42
CA PRO A 56 20.13 7.93 6.18
C PRO A 56 19.01 8.85 5.69
N PHE A 57 17.93 8.29 5.15
CA PHE A 57 16.75 9.05 4.69
C PHE A 57 15.80 9.38 5.84
N LEU A 58 15.81 8.56 6.89
CA LEU A 58 14.82 8.61 7.95
C LEU A 58 15.00 9.80 8.88
N ARG A 59 13.88 10.24 9.46
CA ARG A 59 13.86 11.19 10.57
C ARG A 59 14.44 10.54 11.83
N LYS A 60 14.91 11.37 12.77
CA LYS A 60 15.51 10.87 14.02
C LYS A 60 14.52 10.04 14.84
N GLU A 61 13.27 10.47 14.86
CA GLU A 61 12.14 9.83 15.54
C GLU A 61 11.85 8.45 14.93
N GLY A 62 11.84 8.36 13.59
CA GLY A 62 11.67 7.09 12.87
C GLY A 62 12.82 6.13 13.10
N ILE A 63 14.07 6.63 13.10
CA ILE A 63 15.24 5.83 13.47
C ILE A 63 15.10 5.29 14.89
N ALA A 64 14.74 6.15 15.86
CA ALA A 64 14.58 5.75 17.25
C ALA A 64 13.47 4.71 17.44
N ALA A 65 12.35 4.86 16.73
CA ALA A 65 11.26 3.88 16.74
C ALA A 65 11.73 2.52 16.20
N ILE A 66 12.39 2.49 15.05
CA ILE A 66 12.90 1.25 14.44
C ILE A 66 13.99 0.61 15.29
N GLU A 67 14.91 1.37 15.88
CA GLU A 67 15.96 0.81 16.75
C GLU A 67 15.41 0.24 18.06
N LYS A 68 14.30 0.82 18.56
CA LYS A 68 13.64 0.34 19.78
C LYS A 68 12.75 -0.88 19.53
N GLN A 69 12.00 -0.87 18.44
CA GLN A 69 10.92 -1.84 18.18
C GLN A 69 11.35 -2.96 17.20
N GLY A 70 12.29 -2.66 16.31
CA GLY A 70 12.66 -3.50 15.17
C GLY A 70 12.28 -2.85 13.83
N THR A 71 12.81 -3.40 12.73
CA THR A 71 12.46 -2.96 11.36
C THR A 71 11.02 -3.30 10.96
N TRP A 72 10.39 -4.19 11.73
CA TRP A 72 9.00 -4.62 11.66
C TRP A 72 8.61 -5.11 13.06
N ILE A 73 7.31 -5.17 13.35
CA ILE A 73 6.77 -5.67 14.62
C ILE A 73 5.69 -6.71 14.36
N THR A 74 5.33 -7.45 15.41
CA THR A 74 4.11 -8.26 15.46
C THR A 74 3.09 -7.50 16.29
N SER A 75 1.95 -7.16 15.71
CA SER A 75 0.83 -6.50 16.38
C SER A 75 0.22 -7.39 17.48
N ASP A 76 -0.63 -6.80 18.32
CA ASP A 76 -1.38 -7.51 19.36
C ASP A 76 -2.29 -8.63 18.82
N PHE A 77 -2.65 -8.57 17.53
CA PHE A 77 -3.43 -9.59 16.84
C PHE A 77 -2.57 -10.69 16.20
N GLY A 78 -1.24 -10.63 16.34
CA GLY A 78 -0.32 -11.59 15.74
C GLY A 78 0.01 -11.33 14.27
N GLU A 79 -0.38 -10.18 13.72
CA GLU A 79 -0.09 -9.79 12.33
C GLU A 79 1.22 -9.00 12.25
N LEU A 80 1.99 -9.20 11.18
CA LEU A 80 3.26 -8.49 10.96
C LEU A 80 2.98 -7.12 10.36
N GLU A 81 3.62 -6.07 10.88
CA GLU A 81 3.43 -4.70 10.39
C GLU A 81 4.68 -3.83 10.56
N THR A 82 4.70 -2.67 9.89
CA THR A 82 5.75 -1.66 10.09
C THR A 82 5.59 -0.97 11.44
N PRO A 83 6.67 -0.64 12.17
CA PRO A 83 6.58 0.10 13.43
C PRO A 83 6.03 1.51 13.21
N LEU A 84 5.41 2.03 14.28
CA LEU A 84 4.91 3.41 14.35
C LEU A 84 5.76 4.26 15.31
N ILE A 85 5.74 5.57 15.09
CA ILE A 85 6.22 6.59 16.01
C ILE A 85 5.01 7.06 16.82
N ASP A 86 5.07 6.89 18.13
CA ASP A 86 4.02 7.31 19.07
C ASP A 86 2.60 6.87 18.65
N ASP A 87 2.47 5.64 18.15
CA ASP A 87 1.22 5.02 17.70
C ASP A 87 0.46 5.78 16.60
N ALA A 88 1.15 6.60 15.80
CA ALA A 88 0.55 7.37 14.71
C ALA A 88 1.37 7.30 13.40
N ASP A 89 2.50 8.00 13.33
CA ASP A 89 3.30 8.10 12.10
C ASP A 89 3.97 6.76 11.79
N CYS A 90 3.95 6.31 10.53
CA CYS A 90 4.80 5.19 10.13
C CYS A 90 6.28 5.54 10.36
N ALA A 91 7.07 4.67 10.99
CA ALA A 91 8.48 4.97 11.27
C ALA A 91 9.35 5.19 10.02
N TYR A 92 8.88 4.73 8.85
CA TYR A 92 9.51 4.94 7.55
C TYR A 92 9.08 6.23 6.83
N VAL A 93 8.24 7.05 7.46
CA VAL A 93 7.77 8.31 6.86
C VAL A 93 8.81 9.42 6.98
N ILE A 94 8.98 10.15 5.88
CA ILE A 94 9.82 11.34 5.75
C ILE A 94 8.97 12.46 5.17
N PHE A 95 9.48 13.69 5.23
CA PHE A 95 8.78 14.85 4.67
C PHE A 95 9.65 15.54 3.64
N ASP A 96 9.05 15.90 2.50
CA ASP A 96 9.72 16.72 1.51
C ASP A 96 9.82 18.19 1.95
N LYS A 97 10.43 19.03 1.12
CA LYS A 97 10.59 20.48 1.39
C LYS A 97 9.25 21.24 1.51
N LYS A 98 8.15 20.67 1.04
CA LYS A 98 6.80 21.25 1.09
C LYS A 98 5.97 20.68 2.25
N GLY A 99 6.56 19.80 3.09
CA GLY A 99 5.87 19.15 4.19
C GLY A 99 4.93 18.02 3.74
N THR A 100 5.11 17.47 2.53
CA THR A 100 4.37 16.29 2.08
C THR A 100 5.02 15.02 2.65
N ALA A 101 4.23 14.17 3.30
CA ALA A 101 4.67 12.88 3.80
C ALA A 101 4.96 11.91 2.64
N LEU A 102 6.15 11.31 2.66
CA LEU A 102 6.66 10.35 1.70
C LEU A 102 7.20 9.12 2.43
N CYS A 103 7.34 8.00 1.72
CA CYS A 103 7.97 6.79 2.23
C CYS A 103 9.47 6.80 1.92
N ALA A 104 10.32 6.70 2.94
CA ALA A 104 11.78 6.67 2.78
C ALA A 104 12.26 5.47 1.94
N ILE A 105 11.58 4.33 2.05
CA ILE A 105 11.89 3.12 1.28
C ILE A 105 11.63 3.38 -0.21
N GLU A 106 10.51 4.02 -0.54
CA GLU A 106 10.18 4.35 -1.93
C GLU A 106 11.11 5.40 -2.49
N GLU A 107 11.52 6.38 -1.68
CA GLU A 107 12.51 7.37 -2.10
C GLU A 107 13.87 6.71 -2.38
N ALA A 108 14.33 5.82 -1.51
CA ALA A 108 15.56 5.05 -1.73
C ALA A 108 15.47 4.19 -3.00
N TYR A 109 14.30 3.60 -3.29
CA TYR A 109 14.05 2.85 -4.52
C TYR A 109 14.09 3.74 -5.76
N ASN A 110 13.42 4.91 -5.72
CA ASN A 110 13.42 5.87 -6.82
C ASN A 110 14.83 6.39 -7.14
N GLN A 111 15.70 6.44 -6.14
CA GLN A 111 17.12 6.79 -6.29
C GLN A 111 18.02 5.61 -6.68
N GLY A 112 17.49 4.40 -6.82
CA GLY A 112 18.24 3.19 -7.20
C GLY A 112 19.15 2.63 -6.10
N ILE A 113 18.90 2.99 -4.83
CA ILE A 113 19.70 2.56 -3.67
C ILE A 113 19.26 1.18 -3.18
N VAL A 114 17.98 0.86 -3.36
CA VAL A 114 17.37 -0.42 -3.04
C VAL A 114 16.51 -0.88 -4.21
N ASP A 115 16.40 -2.19 -4.42
CA ASP A 115 15.60 -2.77 -5.51
C ASP A 115 14.14 -3.04 -5.09
N TRP A 116 13.78 -2.69 -3.86
CA TRP A 116 12.46 -2.93 -3.28
C TRP A 116 11.74 -1.62 -2.96
N LYS A 117 10.58 -1.42 -3.60
CA LYS A 117 9.89 -0.13 -3.61
C LYS A 117 9.24 0.26 -2.28
N LYS A 118 8.43 -0.63 -1.70
CA LYS A 118 7.67 -0.43 -0.44
C LYS A 118 6.90 -1.71 -0.09
N PRO A 119 6.32 -1.83 1.11
CA PRO A 119 5.36 -2.89 1.41
C PRO A 119 4.26 -3.00 0.37
N VAL A 120 3.92 -4.23 -0.03
CA VAL A 120 2.90 -4.49 -1.06
C VAL A 120 1.54 -3.97 -0.61
N SER A 121 1.23 -4.04 0.68
CA SER A 121 0.02 -3.49 1.31
C SER A 121 -0.13 -1.98 1.12
N CYS A 122 0.97 -1.22 1.24
CA CYS A 122 1.01 0.21 0.95
C CYS A 122 0.82 0.48 -0.54
N HIS A 123 1.48 -0.31 -1.40
CA HIS A 123 1.40 -0.12 -2.85
C HIS A 123 0.02 -0.46 -3.42
N LEU A 124 -0.69 -1.41 -2.79
CA LEU A 124 -2.03 -1.83 -3.18
C LEU A 124 -3.12 -0.85 -2.77
N TYR A 125 -2.87 0.09 -1.86
CA TYR A 125 -3.91 0.99 -1.38
C TYR A 125 -4.52 1.81 -2.54
N PRO A 126 -5.87 1.88 -2.67
CA PRO A 126 -6.92 1.59 -1.68
C PRO A 126 -7.41 0.12 -1.65
N VAL A 127 -6.77 -0.81 -2.35
CA VAL A 127 -7.08 -2.23 -2.28
C VAL A 127 -6.48 -2.86 -1.02
N ARG A 128 -7.30 -3.63 -0.30
CA ARG A 128 -6.91 -4.43 0.86
C ARG A 128 -7.12 -5.90 0.57
N VAL A 129 -6.13 -6.71 0.95
CA VAL A 129 -6.14 -8.16 0.79
C VAL A 129 -6.23 -8.77 2.17
N LYS A 130 -7.19 -9.67 2.37
CA LYS A 130 -7.33 -10.45 3.60
C LYS A 130 -7.28 -11.92 3.27
N ASP A 131 -6.28 -12.61 3.81
CA ASP A 131 -6.08 -14.03 3.59
C ASP A 131 -6.96 -14.86 4.54
N TYR A 132 -7.66 -15.84 3.99
CA TYR A 132 -8.40 -16.88 4.70
C TYR A 132 -7.75 -18.23 4.42
N SER A 133 -8.15 -19.28 5.13
CA SER A 133 -7.57 -20.63 4.99
C SER A 133 -7.63 -21.20 3.57
N GLU A 134 -8.65 -20.83 2.79
CA GLU A 134 -8.90 -21.41 1.45
C GLU A 134 -8.83 -20.39 0.31
N PHE A 135 -8.94 -19.10 0.60
CA PHE A 135 -9.00 -18.03 -0.39
C PHE A 135 -8.49 -16.70 0.17
N ALA A 136 -8.22 -15.72 -0.69
CA ALA A 136 -7.96 -14.34 -0.29
C ALA A 136 -9.10 -13.41 -0.74
N ALA A 137 -9.59 -12.55 0.14
CA ALA A 137 -10.55 -11.52 -0.21
C ALA A 137 -9.82 -10.24 -0.64
N VAL A 138 -10.18 -9.68 -1.80
CA VAL A 138 -9.57 -8.49 -2.38
C VAL A 138 -10.64 -7.40 -2.49
N ASN A 139 -10.56 -6.42 -1.60
CA ASN A 139 -11.60 -5.42 -1.42
C ASN A 139 -11.09 -3.99 -1.63
N TYR A 140 -11.96 -3.12 -2.13
CA TYR A 140 -11.74 -1.69 -2.09
C TYR A 140 -12.00 -1.19 -0.67
N HIS A 141 -11.05 -0.45 -0.09
CA HIS A 141 -11.20 0.19 1.20
C HIS A 141 -11.52 1.67 1.01
N LYS A 142 -12.72 2.08 1.43
CA LYS A 142 -13.12 3.49 1.46
C LYS A 142 -12.70 4.10 2.79
N TRP A 143 -11.84 5.12 2.73
CA TRP A 143 -11.41 5.91 3.89
C TRP A 143 -11.53 7.39 3.56
N GLU A 144 -12.11 8.18 4.47
CA GLU A 144 -12.44 9.60 4.25
C GLU A 144 -11.22 10.47 3.92
N ILE A 145 -10.03 10.11 4.42
CA ILE A 145 -8.77 10.82 4.08
C ILE A 145 -8.44 10.78 2.57
N CYS A 146 -9.14 9.94 1.80
CA CYS A 146 -8.95 9.75 0.37
C CYS A 146 -10.08 10.30 -0.49
N ASP A 147 -10.94 11.16 0.08
CA ASP A 147 -12.04 11.77 -0.67
C ASP A 147 -11.53 12.60 -1.87
N ASP A 148 -10.42 13.34 -1.71
CA ASP A 148 -9.76 14.05 -2.82
C ASP A 148 -9.28 13.12 -3.93
N ALA A 149 -8.80 11.92 -3.56
CA ALA A 149 -8.36 10.91 -4.52
C ALA A 149 -9.55 10.25 -5.25
N CYS A 150 -10.69 10.11 -4.58
CA CYS A 150 -11.93 9.65 -5.19
C CYS A 150 -12.51 10.70 -6.16
N PHE A 151 -12.44 12.00 -5.80
CA PHE A 151 -12.85 13.08 -6.69
C PHE A 151 -11.99 13.12 -7.95
N LEU A 152 -10.67 13.10 -7.80
CA LEU A 152 -9.73 13.09 -8.93
C LEU A 152 -9.89 11.83 -9.80
N GLY A 153 -10.15 10.67 -9.17
CA GLY A 153 -10.43 9.43 -9.87
C GLY A 153 -11.63 9.54 -10.80
N LYS A 154 -12.73 10.13 -10.31
CA LYS A 154 -13.96 10.40 -11.11
C LYS A 154 -13.70 11.36 -12.27
N GLU A 155 -12.90 12.40 -12.03
CA GLU A 155 -12.56 13.38 -13.06
C GLU A 155 -11.73 12.74 -14.20
N LEU A 156 -10.76 11.91 -13.84
CA LEU A 156 -9.87 11.24 -14.79
C LEU A 156 -10.44 9.92 -15.34
N GLN A 157 -11.58 9.46 -14.80
CA GLN A 157 -12.26 8.21 -15.14
C GLN A 157 -11.32 6.99 -15.08
N VAL A 158 -10.49 6.90 -14.03
CA VAL A 158 -9.53 5.79 -13.85
C VAL A 158 -10.06 4.81 -12.80
N PRO A 159 -10.45 3.59 -13.20
CA PRO A 159 -10.89 2.56 -12.26
C PRO A 159 -9.79 2.14 -11.28
N VAL A 160 -10.16 1.74 -10.07
CA VAL A 160 -9.23 1.31 -9.01
C VAL A 160 -8.25 0.24 -9.51
N TYR A 161 -8.73 -0.82 -10.18
CA TYR A 161 -7.86 -1.89 -10.67
C TYR A 161 -6.86 -1.44 -11.74
N LYS A 162 -7.14 -0.35 -12.47
CA LYS A 162 -6.20 0.25 -13.43
C LYS A 162 -5.16 1.08 -12.68
N PHE A 163 -5.60 1.88 -11.70
CA PHE A 163 -4.70 2.67 -10.87
C PHE A 163 -3.66 1.80 -10.15
N VAL A 164 -4.08 0.72 -9.48
CA VAL A 164 -3.17 -0.18 -8.75
C VAL A 164 -2.61 -1.34 -9.60
N LYS A 165 -2.60 -1.23 -10.94
CA LYS A 165 -2.15 -2.29 -11.86
C LYS A 165 -0.81 -2.91 -11.45
N GLN A 166 0.20 -2.08 -11.24
CA GLN A 166 1.55 -2.53 -10.90
C GLN A 166 1.57 -3.27 -9.55
N ALA A 167 0.80 -2.80 -8.56
CA ALA A 167 0.71 -3.44 -7.26
C ALA A 167 -0.02 -4.78 -7.32
N LEU A 168 -1.11 -4.88 -8.09
CA LEU A 168 -1.86 -6.12 -8.32
C LEU A 168 -0.99 -7.16 -9.04
N ILE A 169 -0.26 -6.76 -10.08
CA ILE A 169 0.68 -7.66 -10.78
C ILE A 169 1.78 -8.13 -9.84
N ARG A 170 2.32 -7.24 -8.99
CA ARG A 170 3.34 -7.62 -8.01
C ARG A 170 2.81 -8.64 -6.99
N LYS A 171 1.57 -8.50 -6.52
CA LYS A 171 0.97 -9.38 -5.50
C LYS A 171 0.48 -10.71 -6.08
N PHE A 172 -0.20 -10.68 -7.23
CA PHE A 172 -0.93 -11.83 -7.77
C PHE A 172 -0.37 -12.38 -9.10
N GLY A 173 0.59 -11.68 -9.70
CA GLY A 173 1.19 -12.06 -10.98
C GLY A 173 0.42 -11.52 -12.19
N GLN A 174 1.10 -11.52 -13.34
CA GLN A 174 0.58 -10.98 -14.60
C GLN A 174 -0.69 -11.71 -15.06
N ASN A 175 -0.70 -13.04 -15.00
CA ASN A 175 -1.84 -13.85 -15.45
C ASN A 175 -3.13 -13.51 -14.68
N TRP A 176 -3.03 -13.30 -13.36
CA TRP A 176 -4.17 -12.90 -12.54
C TRP A 176 -4.72 -11.53 -12.96
N TYR A 177 -3.82 -10.58 -13.24
CA TYR A 177 -4.22 -9.26 -13.70
C TYR A 177 -4.89 -9.30 -15.08
N ASP A 178 -4.38 -10.11 -16.01
CA ASP A 178 -4.97 -10.27 -17.34
C ASP A 178 -6.38 -10.89 -17.27
N GLU A 179 -6.62 -11.79 -16.32
CA GLU A 179 -7.96 -12.32 -16.06
C GLU A 179 -8.90 -11.26 -15.49
N LEU A 180 -8.40 -10.42 -14.56
CA LEU A 180 -9.16 -9.29 -14.03
C LEU A 180 -9.57 -8.31 -15.12
N GLU A 181 -8.66 -7.97 -16.05
CA GLU A 181 -8.98 -7.09 -17.19
C GLU A 181 -10.10 -7.68 -18.06
N LYS A 182 -10.07 -8.99 -18.35
CA LYS A 182 -11.12 -9.67 -19.13
C LYS A 182 -12.48 -9.65 -18.42
N VAL A 183 -12.50 -9.81 -17.09
CA VAL A 183 -13.74 -9.72 -16.32
C VAL A 183 -14.28 -8.29 -16.34
N ALA A 184 -13.41 -7.30 -16.13
CA ALA A 184 -13.79 -5.88 -16.17
C ALA A 184 -14.37 -5.47 -17.52
N GLU A 185 -13.77 -5.88 -18.64
CA GLU A 185 -14.30 -5.63 -19.98
C GLU A 185 -15.69 -6.20 -20.21
N LYS A 186 -15.99 -7.37 -19.64
CA LYS A 186 -17.32 -7.99 -19.72
C LYS A 186 -18.32 -7.29 -18.82
N HIS A 187 -17.88 -6.79 -17.67
CA HIS A 187 -18.72 -6.07 -16.72
C HIS A 187 -19.18 -4.72 -17.29
N LEU A 188 -18.26 -3.97 -17.89
CA LEU A 188 -18.53 -2.63 -18.47
C LEU A 188 -19.33 -2.64 -19.78
N LYS A 189 -19.50 -3.82 -20.40
CA LYS A 189 -20.31 -4.00 -21.62
C LYS A 189 -21.78 -4.34 -21.33
N LYS A 190 -22.13 -4.57 -20.07
CA LYS A 190 -23.51 -4.79 -19.63
C LYS A 190 -24.19 -3.46 -19.33
#